data_AF-M0K6E4-F1
#
_entry.id   AF-M0K6E4-F1
#
_cell.length_a   1.000
_cell.length_b   1.000
_cell.length_c   1.000
_cell.angle_alpha   90.00
_cell.angle_beta   90.00
_cell.angle_gamma   90.00
#
_symmetry.space_group_name_H-M   'P 1'
#
loop_
_entity.id
_entity.type
_entity.pdbx_description
1 polymer ?
#
loop_
_entity_poly.entity_id
_entity_poly.type
_entity_poly.pdbx_seq_one_letter_code
_entity_poly.pdbx_strand_id
1 'polypeptide(L)'
;MNRRNVLTGLGGLAISGGALFGTGAFTSVSAERAVEVNVLGGQNGLVGGNTTDEDQKAIADSITEGAVDVLVDLSSDSIAVRTDSGLVTDGSELYPSPNTADTVYSSDPSLSDESQYVSLVANDVTIVFGSDVGLPRASDITYDDLFAFADPKNNDVDVNFATSSASDSPLLTGVGSNSTDLSGADNNVATVSNPSNGGTAKASVATGTKDGATERLDIGIGEDPTA
;
A
#
# COMPACT_ATOMS: atom_id res chain seq x y z
N MET A 1 -27.89 32.68 -77.26
CA MET A 1 -27.27 31.36 -77.48
C MET A 1 -26.48 31.01 -76.22
N ASN A 2 -26.82 29.89 -75.61
CA ASN A 2 -26.27 29.36 -74.36
C ASN A 2 -24.84 28.83 -74.57
N ARG A 3 -23.91 29.16 -73.67
CA ARG A 3 -22.79 28.26 -73.31
C ARG A 3 -22.54 28.34 -71.80
N ARG A 4 -23.31 27.54 -71.06
CA ARG A 4 -22.89 26.82 -69.85
C ARG A 4 -21.36 26.60 -69.86
N ASN A 5 -20.69 27.06 -68.82
CA ASN A 5 -19.51 26.38 -68.29
C ASN A 5 -19.64 26.33 -66.77
N VAL A 6 -20.04 25.14 -66.33
CA VAL A 6 -19.88 24.62 -64.98
C VAL A 6 -18.39 24.44 -64.76
N LEU A 7 -17.84 25.02 -63.69
CA LEU A 7 -16.59 24.54 -63.12
C LEU A 7 -16.78 24.36 -61.62
N THR A 8 -17.27 23.16 -61.30
CA THR A 8 -17.06 22.48 -60.03
C THR A 8 -15.56 22.36 -59.78
N GLY A 9 -15.05 23.13 -58.84
CA GLY A 9 -13.70 23.01 -58.30
C GLY A 9 -13.79 22.81 -56.80
N LEU A 10 -13.81 21.55 -56.38
CA LEU A 10 -13.57 21.12 -55.00
C LEU A 10 -12.25 21.69 -54.50
N GLY A 11 -12.23 22.21 -53.27
CA GLY A 11 -10.98 22.52 -52.59
C GLY A 11 -11.07 23.65 -51.57
N GLY A 12 -12.07 23.63 -50.70
CA GLY A 12 -12.16 24.53 -49.55
C GLY A 12 -12.34 23.72 -48.28
N LEU A 13 -11.35 22.88 -47.92
CA LEU A 13 -11.19 22.45 -46.54
C LEU A 13 -10.79 23.68 -45.73
N ALA A 14 -11.78 24.47 -45.32
CA ALA A 14 -11.61 25.33 -44.16
C ALA A 14 -11.60 24.39 -42.95
N ILE A 15 -10.40 23.91 -42.63
CA ILE A 15 -10.06 23.44 -41.30
C ILE A 15 -10.42 24.60 -40.37
N SER A 16 -11.61 24.57 -39.77
CA SER A 16 -11.92 25.34 -38.57
C SER A 16 -11.15 24.69 -37.42
N GLY A 17 -9.82 24.75 -37.53
CA GLY A 17 -8.87 24.44 -36.49
C GLY A 17 -8.84 25.62 -35.54
N GLY A 18 -9.27 25.35 -34.33
CA GLY A 18 -9.31 26.30 -33.24
C GLY A 18 -10.04 25.63 -32.10
N ALA A 19 -9.36 24.66 -31.49
CA ALA A 19 -9.78 23.97 -30.28
C ALA A 19 -10.51 24.95 -29.34
N LEU A 20 -11.83 24.78 -29.25
CA LEU A 20 -12.61 25.50 -28.26
C LEU A 20 -12.28 24.89 -26.91
N PHE A 21 -11.36 25.55 -26.21
CA PHE A 21 -11.21 25.58 -24.76
C PHE A 21 -11.77 24.36 -24.01
N GLY A 22 -10.92 23.34 -23.92
CA GLY A 22 -10.80 22.58 -22.70
C GLY A 22 -9.34 22.65 -22.31
N THR A 23 -8.91 23.74 -21.71
CA THR A 23 -7.76 23.69 -20.80
C THR A 23 -8.15 22.75 -19.67
N GLY A 24 -8.13 21.43 -19.92
CA GLY A 24 -7.97 20.41 -18.89
C GLY A 24 -6.55 20.47 -18.35
N ALA A 25 -6.08 21.70 -18.11
CA ALA A 25 -4.82 22.02 -17.49
C ALA A 25 -4.97 21.52 -16.06
N PHE A 26 -4.47 20.30 -15.84
CA PHE A 26 -4.05 19.73 -14.57
C PHE A 26 -4.58 20.51 -13.36
N THR A 27 -5.87 20.36 -13.05
CA THR A 27 -6.24 20.42 -11.64
C THR A 27 -5.62 19.15 -11.09
N SER A 28 -4.34 19.22 -10.68
CA SER A 28 -3.71 18.21 -9.83
C SER A 28 -4.50 18.22 -8.55
N VAL A 29 -5.62 17.50 -8.55
CA VAL A 29 -6.35 17.24 -7.34
C VAL A 29 -5.65 16.03 -6.75
N SER A 30 -4.54 16.30 -6.06
CA SER A 30 -3.93 15.37 -5.11
C SER A 30 -5.01 14.93 -4.14
N ALA A 31 -5.03 13.65 -3.86
CA ALA A 31 -6.08 13.08 -3.04
C ALA A 31 -5.47 11.96 -2.19
N GLU A 32 -5.94 11.85 -0.95
CA GLU A 32 -5.48 10.90 0.05
C GLU A 32 -6.39 9.67 0.05
N ARG A 33 -5.82 8.47 0.14
CA ARG A 33 -6.55 7.19 0.23
C ARG A 33 -6.03 6.42 1.43
N ALA A 34 -6.85 5.57 2.03
CA ALA A 34 -6.43 4.85 3.22
C ALA A 34 -6.91 3.40 3.26
N VAL A 35 -6.11 2.55 3.88
CA VAL A 35 -6.39 1.14 4.11
C VAL A 35 -6.31 0.87 5.61
N GLU A 36 -7.43 0.52 6.22
CA GLU A 36 -7.53 0.16 7.63
C GLU A 36 -7.08 -1.29 7.81
N VAL A 37 -6.03 -1.52 8.59
CA VAL A 37 -5.40 -2.84 8.71
C VAL A 37 -5.96 -3.61 9.89
N ASN A 38 -6.33 -4.86 9.66
CA ASN A 38 -6.66 -5.82 10.68
C ASN A 38 -5.81 -7.08 10.47
N VAL A 39 -5.04 -7.47 11.49
CA VAL A 39 -4.17 -8.65 11.41
C VAL A 39 -4.75 -9.80 12.22
N LEU A 40 -4.84 -10.96 11.58
CA LEU A 40 -5.29 -12.23 12.10
C LEU A 40 -4.07 -13.18 12.19
N GLY A 41 -3.97 -13.91 13.29
CA GLY A 41 -2.91 -14.90 13.51
C GLY A 41 -1.62 -14.33 14.13
N GLY A 42 -1.50 -13.01 14.24
CA GLY A 42 -0.46 -12.35 15.02
C GLY A 42 -0.73 -12.48 16.53
N GLN A 43 -0.04 -13.38 17.21
CA GLN A 43 -0.22 -13.55 18.67
C GLN A 43 0.36 -12.34 19.43
N ASN A 44 -0.51 -11.64 20.17
CA ASN A 44 -0.17 -10.70 21.27
C ASN A 44 0.79 -9.53 20.93
N GLY A 45 0.69 -8.92 19.74
CA GLY A 45 1.63 -7.88 19.30
C GLY A 45 1.28 -6.43 19.63
N LEU A 46 0.03 -6.09 19.94
CA LEU A 46 -0.40 -4.70 20.05
C LEU A 46 0.25 -3.98 21.24
N VAL A 47 1.12 -3.00 20.96
CA VAL A 47 1.67 -2.11 21.99
C VAL A 47 1.43 -0.65 21.65
N GLY A 48 0.65 0.02 22.48
CA GLY A 48 0.53 1.49 22.47
C GLY A 48 1.37 2.10 23.59
N GLY A 49 2.32 2.98 23.26
CA GLY A 49 3.07 3.80 24.22
C GLY A 49 4.60 3.76 24.05
N ASN A 50 5.33 4.45 24.94
CA ASN A 50 6.79 4.38 24.99
C ASN A 50 7.24 3.02 25.54
N THR A 51 7.87 2.22 24.69
CA THR A 51 8.52 0.94 25.04
C THR A 51 10.01 1.14 25.28
N THR A 52 10.61 0.33 26.15
CA THR A 52 12.07 0.23 26.25
C THR A 52 12.63 -0.68 25.16
N ASP A 53 13.93 -0.62 24.89
CA ASP A 53 14.59 -1.51 23.92
C ASP A 53 14.36 -3.00 24.24
N GLU A 54 14.35 -3.36 25.53
CA GLU A 54 14.06 -4.72 25.99
C GLU A 54 12.61 -5.12 25.70
N ASP A 55 11.66 -4.20 25.87
CA ASP A 55 10.25 -4.43 25.55
C ASP A 55 10.05 -4.60 24.04
N GLN A 56 10.67 -3.74 23.22
CA GLN A 56 10.65 -3.85 21.75
C GLN A 56 11.19 -5.19 21.29
N LYS A 57 12.34 -5.61 21.82
CA LYS A 57 12.90 -6.93 21.54
C LYS A 57 11.94 -8.06 21.91
N ALA A 58 11.34 -8.00 23.10
CA ALA A 58 10.39 -9.01 23.54
C ALA A 58 9.14 -9.08 22.64
N ILE A 59 8.66 -7.93 22.14
CA ILE A 59 7.56 -7.85 21.18
C ILE A 59 7.95 -8.52 19.87
N ALA A 60 9.08 -8.14 19.26
CA ALA A 60 9.51 -8.76 18.01
C ALA A 60 9.81 -10.25 18.14
N ASP A 61 10.44 -10.67 19.24
CA ASP A 61 10.67 -12.09 19.51
C ASP A 61 9.30 -12.80 19.64
N SER A 62 8.32 -12.22 20.35
CA SER A 62 6.96 -12.79 20.47
C SER A 62 6.23 -12.88 19.13
N ILE A 63 6.37 -11.88 18.25
CA ILE A 63 5.75 -11.90 16.92
C ILE A 63 6.39 -12.99 16.07
N THR A 64 7.72 -13.10 16.09
CA THR A 64 8.47 -13.95 15.15
C THR A 64 8.82 -15.35 15.66
N GLU A 65 8.56 -15.66 16.92
CA GLU A 65 8.81 -16.99 17.51
C GLU A 65 7.97 -18.10 16.88
N GLY A 66 6.81 -17.77 16.30
CA GLY A 66 5.94 -18.76 15.64
C GLY A 66 5.17 -18.24 14.41
N ALA A 67 5.50 -17.05 13.92
CA ALA A 67 4.82 -16.40 12.81
C ALA A 67 5.74 -15.42 12.08
N VAL A 68 5.26 -14.83 11.00
CA VAL A 68 5.95 -13.78 10.22
C VAL A 68 5.43 -12.43 10.68
N ASP A 69 6.32 -11.44 10.90
CA ASP A 69 5.87 -10.05 11.00
C ASP A 69 5.65 -9.45 9.61
N VAL A 70 4.60 -8.65 9.48
CA VAL A 70 4.28 -7.93 8.25
C VAL A 70 4.54 -6.45 8.49
N LEU A 71 5.47 -5.90 7.71
CA LEU A 71 5.89 -4.52 7.78
C LEU A 71 5.32 -3.75 6.59
N VAL A 72 4.99 -2.48 6.79
CA VAL A 72 4.75 -1.53 5.68
C VAL A 72 5.94 -0.59 5.53
N ASP A 73 6.35 -0.37 4.28
CA ASP A 73 7.46 0.47 3.87
C ASP A 73 7.01 1.94 3.64
N LEU A 74 7.61 2.86 4.40
CA LEU A 74 7.35 4.29 4.36
C LEU A 74 8.40 5.09 3.55
N SER A 75 9.29 4.43 2.81
CA SER A 75 10.34 5.10 2.00
C SER A 75 9.79 6.02 0.90
N SER A 76 8.51 5.88 0.54
CA SER A 76 7.85 6.79 -0.39
C SER A 76 7.20 7.95 0.34
N ASP A 77 7.46 9.19 -0.11
CA ASP A 77 6.75 10.40 0.35
C ASP A 77 5.21 10.34 0.14
N SER A 78 4.73 9.38 -0.66
CA SER A 78 3.31 9.16 -0.86
C SER A 78 2.71 8.13 0.10
N ILE A 79 3.49 7.54 1.00
CA ILE A 79 3.02 6.57 1.98
C ILE A 79 3.23 7.14 3.38
N ALA A 80 2.24 6.97 4.23
CA ALA A 80 2.32 7.21 5.66
C ALA A 80 1.47 6.16 6.37
N VAL A 81 1.54 6.13 7.69
CA VAL A 81 0.55 5.45 8.52
C VAL A 81 -0.16 6.44 9.41
N ARG A 82 -1.40 6.16 9.75
CA ARG A 82 -2.18 6.92 10.71
C ARG A 82 -2.42 6.08 11.94
N THR A 83 -2.13 6.67 13.09
CA THR A 83 -2.39 6.16 14.43
C THR A 83 -3.41 7.06 15.14
N ASP A 84 -3.74 6.73 16.39
CA ASP A 84 -4.51 7.61 17.28
C ASP A 84 -3.79 8.94 17.60
N SER A 85 -2.46 8.99 17.48
CA SER A 85 -1.66 10.20 17.74
C SER A 85 -1.48 11.10 16.53
N GLY A 86 -1.76 10.61 15.32
CA GLY A 86 -1.75 11.40 14.09
C GLY A 86 -1.16 10.64 12.90
N LEU A 87 -0.71 11.40 11.91
CA LEU A 87 -0.04 10.87 10.72
C LEU A 87 1.45 10.70 11.01
N VAL A 88 2.00 9.54 10.67
CA VAL A 88 3.38 9.12 10.89
C VAL A 88 4.01 8.80 9.55
N THR A 89 5.12 9.47 9.25
CA THR A 89 5.91 9.29 8.02
C THR A 89 7.30 8.72 8.30
N ASP A 90 7.56 8.36 9.57
CA ASP A 90 8.82 7.79 10.05
C ASP A 90 8.47 6.62 10.97
N GLY A 91 8.96 5.44 10.61
CA GLY A 91 8.61 4.18 11.27
C GLY A 91 9.28 3.95 12.62
N SER A 92 10.24 4.79 13.03
CA SER A 92 11.13 4.48 14.17
C SER A 92 10.38 4.22 15.49
N GLU A 93 9.25 4.91 15.73
CA GLU A 93 8.45 4.73 16.94
C GLU A 93 7.49 3.52 16.87
N LEU A 94 7.25 2.98 15.67
CA LEU A 94 6.32 1.89 15.40
C LEU A 94 7.05 0.62 14.89
N TYR A 95 8.38 0.64 14.88
CA TYR A 95 9.21 -0.51 14.52
C TYR A 95 9.54 -1.32 15.79
N PRO A 96 9.16 -2.61 15.89
CA PRO A 96 9.26 -3.37 17.12
C PRO A 96 10.66 -4.00 17.30
N SER A 97 11.73 -3.32 16.92
CA SER A 97 13.09 -3.83 17.15
C SER A 97 13.97 -2.71 17.66
N PRO A 98 14.68 -2.91 18.77
CA PRO A 98 15.58 -1.88 19.29
C PRO A 98 16.76 -1.70 18.36
N ASN A 99 17.49 -0.60 18.56
CA ASN A 99 18.75 -0.23 17.90
C ASN A 99 19.64 -1.43 17.48
N THR A 100 20.36 -1.27 16.36
CA THR A 100 21.22 -2.27 15.67
C THR A 100 22.04 -3.29 16.48
N ALA A 101 22.28 -3.11 17.78
CA ALA A 101 23.05 -4.03 18.61
C ALA A 101 22.28 -5.27 19.10
N ASP A 102 20.96 -5.19 19.31
CA ASP A 102 20.14 -6.26 19.94
C ASP A 102 18.85 -6.61 19.17
N THR A 103 18.75 -6.17 17.91
CA THR A 103 17.52 -6.29 17.12
C THR A 103 17.21 -7.73 16.69
N VAL A 104 15.91 -8.07 16.72
CA VAL A 104 15.37 -9.38 16.33
C VAL A 104 15.33 -9.52 14.81
N TYR A 105 15.14 -8.40 14.10
CA TYR A 105 15.01 -8.36 12.63
C TYR A 105 16.35 -8.13 11.90
N SER A 106 17.33 -7.47 12.56
CA SER A 106 18.58 -6.93 11.98
C SER A 106 19.67 -7.92 11.64
N SER A 107 19.50 -9.22 11.91
CA SER A 107 20.40 -10.20 11.30
C SER A 107 20.33 -10.13 9.77
N ASP A 108 19.26 -9.53 9.22
CA ASP A 108 19.15 -9.17 7.81
C ASP A 108 19.38 -7.66 7.58
N PRO A 109 20.36 -7.28 6.75
CA PRO A 109 20.62 -5.86 6.45
C PRO A 109 19.47 -5.18 5.70
N SER A 110 18.56 -5.92 5.05
CA SER A 110 17.41 -5.33 4.34
C SER A 110 16.36 -4.72 5.26
N LEU A 111 16.29 -5.15 6.53
CA LEU A 111 15.37 -4.62 7.54
C LEU A 111 16.07 -3.71 8.55
N SER A 112 17.27 -3.20 8.22
CA SER A 112 18.09 -2.47 9.19
C SER A 112 17.72 -0.98 9.36
N ASP A 113 16.83 -0.45 8.52
CA ASP A 113 16.36 0.94 8.61
C ASP A 113 15.01 1.02 9.35
N GLU A 114 15.08 1.29 10.66
CA GLU A 114 13.92 1.38 11.54
C GLU A 114 12.96 2.51 11.11
N SER A 115 13.50 3.59 10.54
CA SER A 115 12.70 4.74 10.09
C SER A 115 11.85 4.43 8.86
N GLN A 116 12.22 3.39 8.11
CA GLN A 116 11.54 3.00 6.88
C GLN A 116 10.33 2.11 7.14
N TYR A 117 10.28 1.36 8.25
CA TYR A 117 9.31 0.28 8.41
C TYR A 117 8.39 0.45 9.61
N VAL A 118 7.13 0.05 9.45
CA VAL A 118 6.15 -0.04 10.53
C VAL A 118 5.60 -1.44 10.60
N SER A 119 5.61 -2.06 11.79
CA SER A 119 4.98 -3.37 11.98
C SER A 119 3.47 -3.27 12.05
N LEU A 120 2.79 -4.00 11.16
CA LEU A 120 1.33 -4.10 11.15
C LEU A 120 0.83 -5.09 12.21
N VAL A 121 1.67 -6.01 12.68
CA VAL A 121 1.32 -6.94 13.76
C VAL A 121 1.45 -6.26 15.12
N ALA A 122 2.45 -5.38 15.28
CA ALA A 122 2.72 -4.72 16.55
C ALA A 122 1.85 -3.47 16.80
N ASN A 123 1.27 -2.90 15.73
CA ASN A 123 0.59 -1.61 15.80
C ASN A 123 -0.78 -1.66 15.13
N ASP A 124 -1.76 -1.01 15.75
CA ASP A 124 -3.04 -0.70 15.12
C ASP A 124 -2.88 0.57 14.28
N VAL A 125 -2.81 0.40 12.97
CA VAL A 125 -2.51 1.48 12.03
C VAL A 125 -3.41 1.42 10.80
N THR A 126 -3.63 2.59 10.21
CA THR A 126 -4.20 2.74 8.88
C THR A 126 -3.10 3.16 7.92
N ILE A 127 -2.87 2.40 6.84
CA ILE A 127 -1.94 2.80 5.77
C ILE A 127 -2.58 3.93 4.98
N VAL A 128 -1.85 5.02 4.75
CA VAL A 128 -2.33 6.22 4.06
C VAL A 128 -1.49 6.44 2.81
N PHE A 129 -2.15 6.49 1.67
CA PHE A 129 -1.55 6.78 0.37
C PHE A 129 -1.87 8.21 -0.08
N GLY A 130 -0.89 8.89 -0.66
CA GLY A 130 -0.96 10.30 -1.05
C GLY A 130 -0.87 11.28 0.12
N SER A 131 -0.24 10.89 1.23
CA SER A 131 -0.12 11.69 2.45
C SER A 131 0.55 13.06 2.25
N ASP A 132 1.77 13.11 1.69
CA ASP A 132 2.52 14.37 1.51
C ASP A 132 2.37 14.94 0.09
N VAL A 133 2.59 14.10 -0.92
CA VAL A 133 2.58 14.52 -2.34
C VAL A 133 1.23 14.34 -3.03
N GLY A 134 0.29 13.62 -2.41
CA GLY A 134 -0.96 13.21 -3.04
C GLY A 134 -0.79 12.16 -4.13
N LEU A 135 -1.88 11.48 -4.50
CA LEU A 135 -1.88 10.60 -5.66
C LEU A 135 -2.59 11.22 -6.87
N PRO A 136 -2.15 10.91 -8.10
CA PRO A 136 -2.92 11.18 -9.31
C PRO A 136 -4.31 10.56 -9.21
N ARG A 137 -5.33 11.21 -9.79
CA ARG A 137 -6.69 10.63 -9.84
C ARG A 137 -6.80 9.59 -10.95
N ALA A 138 -7.70 8.63 -10.74
CA ALA A 138 -8.08 7.60 -11.71
C ALA A 138 -6.88 6.89 -12.36
N SER A 139 -5.88 6.60 -11.53
CA SER A 139 -4.62 5.96 -11.89
C SER A 139 -4.37 4.73 -11.02
N ASP A 140 -3.61 3.78 -11.56
CA ASP A 140 -3.07 2.65 -10.83
C ASP A 140 -1.61 2.94 -10.50
N ILE A 141 -1.28 2.94 -9.21
CA ILE A 141 0.07 3.18 -8.71
C ILE A 141 0.62 1.87 -8.17
N THR A 142 1.82 1.50 -8.59
CA THR A 142 2.52 0.32 -8.06
C THR A 142 3.65 0.76 -7.16
N TYR A 143 3.67 0.20 -5.96
CA TYR A 143 4.76 0.28 -5.01
C TYR A 143 5.51 -1.05 -5.05
N ASP A 144 6.78 -1.02 -5.43
CA ASP A 144 7.55 -2.26 -5.66
C ASP A 144 7.82 -3.03 -4.36
N ASP A 145 7.93 -2.32 -3.24
CA ASP A 145 8.30 -2.90 -1.95
C ASP A 145 7.37 -2.40 -0.81
N LEU A 146 6.05 -2.24 -1.06
CA LEU A 146 5.13 -1.70 -0.03
C LEU A 146 5.14 -2.54 1.25
N PHE A 147 5.15 -3.87 1.11
CA PHE A 147 5.17 -4.77 2.24
C PHE A 147 6.54 -5.44 2.35
N ALA A 148 7.04 -5.56 3.57
CA ALA A 148 8.22 -6.35 3.89
C ALA A 148 7.89 -7.38 4.97
N PHE A 149 8.69 -8.44 5.08
CA PHE A 149 8.42 -9.56 5.97
C PHE A 149 9.61 -9.82 6.90
N ALA A 150 9.36 -9.87 8.20
CA ALA A 150 10.35 -10.32 9.18
C ALA A 150 10.04 -11.76 9.61
N ASP A 151 10.91 -12.69 9.21
CA ASP A 151 10.84 -14.10 9.55
C ASP A 151 12.21 -14.65 9.96
N PRO A 152 12.84 -14.12 11.03
CA PRO A 152 14.17 -14.54 11.45
C PRO A 152 14.24 -16.03 11.87
N LYS A 153 13.09 -16.71 12.03
CA LYS A 153 13.03 -18.13 12.39
C LYS A 153 12.72 -19.06 11.22
N ASN A 154 12.44 -18.53 10.03
CA ASN A 154 11.97 -19.30 8.86
C ASN A 154 10.76 -20.17 9.23
N ASN A 155 9.70 -19.52 9.72
CA ASN A 155 8.48 -20.16 10.19
C ASN A 155 7.72 -20.91 9.09
N ASP A 156 8.04 -20.67 7.80
CA ASP A 156 7.49 -21.40 6.65
C ASP A 156 5.95 -21.29 6.59
N VAL A 157 5.44 -20.07 6.81
CA VAL A 157 4.00 -19.75 6.79
C VAL A 157 3.66 -18.79 5.65
N ASP A 158 2.46 -18.93 5.10
CA ASP A 158 1.93 -18.00 4.10
C ASP A 158 1.41 -16.72 4.77
N VAL A 159 1.53 -15.59 4.08
CA VAL A 159 0.85 -14.33 4.45
C VAL A 159 -0.22 -14.03 3.42
N ASN A 160 -1.46 -13.96 3.88
CA ASN A 160 -2.66 -13.80 3.08
C ASN A 160 -3.25 -12.40 3.27
N PHE A 161 -3.52 -11.70 2.18
CA PHE A 161 -4.08 -10.35 2.18
C PHE A 161 -5.47 -10.40 1.53
N ALA A 162 -6.48 -9.88 2.22
CA ALA A 162 -7.83 -9.75 1.68
C ALA A 162 -8.36 -8.35 1.96
N THR A 163 -8.98 -7.71 0.96
CA THR A 163 -9.64 -6.43 1.18
C THR A 163 -11.14 -6.60 1.33
N SER A 164 -11.76 -5.70 2.09
CA SER A 164 -13.21 -5.67 2.26
C SER A 164 -13.70 -4.24 2.49
N SER A 165 -15.01 -4.04 2.36
CA SER A 165 -15.69 -2.82 2.84
C SER A 165 -15.15 -1.49 2.26
N ALA A 166 -14.85 -1.44 0.96
CA ALA A 166 -14.46 -0.20 0.31
C ALA A 166 -15.58 0.87 0.37
N SER A 167 -15.23 2.08 0.75
CA SER A 167 -16.14 3.23 0.84
C SER A 167 -16.55 3.82 -0.52
N ASP A 168 -15.89 3.40 -1.61
CA ASP A 168 -16.18 3.83 -2.99
C ASP A 168 -15.87 2.73 -4.02
N SER A 169 -14.58 2.48 -4.27
CA SER A 169 -14.06 1.42 -5.15
C SER A 169 -12.86 0.76 -4.47
N PRO A 170 -12.53 -0.51 -4.80
CA PRO A 170 -11.35 -1.17 -4.26
C PRO A 170 -10.10 -0.29 -4.45
N LEU A 171 -9.35 -0.10 -3.37
CA LEU A 171 -8.16 0.73 -3.32
C LEU A 171 -6.92 -0.11 -3.50
N LEU A 172 -6.71 -1.13 -2.68
CA LEU A 172 -5.59 -2.06 -2.83
C LEU A 172 -6.01 -3.16 -3.81
N THR A 173 -5.50 -3.11 -5.03
CA THR A 173 -5.91 -3.98 -6.14
C THR A 173 -4.97 -5.15 -6.38
N GLY A 174 -3.85 -5.23 -5.67
CA GLY A 174 -3.08 -6.46 -5.62
C GLY A 174 -1.86 -6.40 -4.73
N VAL A 175 -1.40 -7.58 -4.30
CA VAL A 175 -0.22 -7.77 -3.43
C VAL A 175 0.62 -8.95 -3.93
N GLY A 176 1.94 -8.88 -3.75
CA GLY A 176 2.89 -9.97 -3.99
C GLY A 176 3.78 -9.75 -5.21
N SER A 177 4.75 -10.65 -5.43
CA SER A 177 5.80 -10.49 -6.46
C SER A 177 5.26 -10.45 -7.90
N ASN A 178 4.10 -11.09 -8.13
CA ASN A 178 3.35 -11.04 -9.39
C ASN A 178 2.01 -10.28 -9.27
N SER A 179 1.75 -9.62 -8.12
CA SER A 179 0.50 -8.95 -7.77
C SER A 179 -0.76 -9.78 -8.08
N THR A 180 -1.22 -10.60 -7.13
CA THR A 180 -2.53 -11.26 -7.27
C THR A 180 -3.63 -10.22 -7.19
N ASP A 181 -4.59 -10.27 -8.11
CA ASP A 181 -5.68 -9.29 -8.24
C ASP A 181 -6.65 -9.36 -7.04
N LEU A 182 -6.76 -8.27 -6.30
CA LEU A 182 -7.68 -8.06 -5.19
C LEU A 182 -8.93 -7.26 -5.60
N SER A 183 -9.05 -6.84 -6.86
CA SER A 183 -10.14 -5.99 -7.33
C SER A 183 -11.48 -6.73 -7.52
N GLY A 184 -12.19 -6.96 -6.41
CA GLY A 184 -13.66 -6.89 -6.38
C GLY A 184 -14.45 -8.17 -6.67
N ALA A 185 -13.89 -9.37 -6.48
CA ALA A 185 -14.71 -10.56 -6.21
C ALA A 185 -14.65 -10.89 -4.72
N ASP A 186 -15.81 -11.24 -4.13
CA ASP A 186 -15.88 -11.69 -2.73
C ASP A 186 -14.90 -12.88 -2.53
N ASN A 187 -14.08 -12.81 -1.48
CA ASN A 187 -13.06 -13.79 -1.11
C ASN A 187 -11.80 -13.84 -2.00
N ASN A 188 -11.46 -12.77 -2.71
CA ASN A 188 -10.14 -12.67 -3.33
C ASN A 188 -9.08 -12.49 -2.24
N VAL A 189 -8.13 -13.44 -2.20
CA VAL A 189 -6.99 -13.43 -1.30
C VAL A 189 -5.71 -13.41 -2.14
N ALA A 190 -4.85 -12.43 -1.87
CA ALA A 190 -3.49 -12.41 -2.37
C ALA A 190 -2.57 -13.08 -1.36
N THR A 191 -1.91 -14.17 -1.76
CA THR A 191 -0.99 -14.91 -0.90
C THR A 191 0.45 -14.61 -1.28
N VAL A 192 1.26 -14.25 -0.29
CA VAL A 192 2.72 -14.29 -0.36
C VAL A 192 3.15 -15.56 0.35
N SER A 193 3.58 -16.56 -0.43
CA SER A 193 3.95 -17.85 0.12
C SER A 193 5.32 -17.83 0.76
N ASN A 194 5.39 -18.28 2.02
CA ASN A 194 6.63 -18.52 2.77
C ASN A 194 7.67 -17.39 2.59
N PRO A 195 7.32 -16.12 2.88
CA PRO A 195 8.23 -15.02 2.63
C PRO A 195 9.50 -15.19 3.48
N SER A 196 10.66 -14.94 2.86
CA SER A 196 11.93 -14.93 3.59
C SER A 196 12.00 -13.73 4.53
N ASN A 197 12.82 -13.84 5.58
CA ASN A 197 13.24 -12.66 6.34
C ASN A 197 13.83 -11.61 5.38
N GLY A 198 13.37 -10.36 5.47
CA GLY A 198 13.77 -9.29 4.55
C GLY A 198 13.16 -9.38 3.15
N GLY A 199 12.29 -10.37 2.90
CA GLY A 199 11.54 -10.44 1.66
C GLY A 199 10.57 -9.26 1.53
N THR A 200 10.31 -8.83 0.30
CA THR A 200 9.38 -7.75 -0.01
C THR A 200 8.26 -8.22 -0.93
N ALA A 201 7.14 -7.51 -0.89
CA ALA A 201 6.01 -7.68 -1.79
C ALA A 201 5.55 -6.33 -2.34
N LYS A 202 5.28 -6.35 -3.65
CA LYS A 202 4.67 -5.25 -4.37
C LYS A 202 3.24 -5.05 -3.91
N ALA A 203 2.73 -3.84 -4.10
CA ALA A 203 1.32 -3.52 -3.98
C ALA A 203 0.86 -2.60 -5.10
N SER A 204 -0.35 -2.85 -5.62
CA SER A 204 -1.01 -1.98 -6.58
C SER A 204 -2.17 -1.25 -5.92
N VAL A 205 -2.23 0.07 -6.11
CA VAL A 205 -3.25 0.94 -5.52
C VAL A 205 -4.01 1.67 -6.62
N ALA A 206 -5.30 1.39 -6.73
CA ALA A 206 -6.24 2.14 -7.55
C ALA A 206 -6.66 3.40 -6.80
N THR A 207 -6.28 4.54 -7.37
CA THR A 207 -6.50 5.86 -6.73
C THR A 207 -7.93 6.36 -6.85
N GLY A 208 -8.76 5.74 -7.69
CA GLY A 208 -10.17 6.12 -7.87
C GLY A 208 -10.40 7.60 -8.19
N THR A 209 -11.62 8.09 -7.96
CA THR A 209 -11.97 9.51 -8.20
C THR A 209 -12.42 10.25 -6.94
N LYS A 210 -12.70 9.53 -5.86
CA LYS A 210 -13.10 10.09 -4.57
C LYS A 210 -11.86 10.37 -3.70
N ASP A 211 -11.88 11.51 -3.01
CA ASP A 211 -10.86 11.84 -2.02
C ASP A 211 -11.27 11.31 -0.63
N GLY A 212 -10.29 10.91 0.18
CA GLY A 212 -10.52 10.28 1.48
C GLY A 212 -11.23 8.92 1.39
N ALA A 213 -11.09 8.22 0.25
CA ALA A 213 -11.62 6.87 0.13
C ALA A 213 -10.84 5.92 1.06
N THR A 214 -11.59 5.12 1.81
CA THR A 214 -11.07 4.06 2.68
C THR A 214 -11.51 2.67 2.21
N GLU A 215 -10.71 1.67 2.57
CA GLU A 215 -10.98 0.24 2.43
C GLU A 215 -10.38 -0.50 3.63
N ARG A 216 -10.95 -1.65 4.00
CA ARG A 216 -10.39 -2.51 5.04
C ARG A 216 -9.46 -3.54 4.41
N LEU A 217 -8.32 -3.81 5.05
CA LEU A 217 -7.38 -4.87 4.71
C LEU A 217 -7.27 -5.83 5.89
N ASP A 218 -7.69 -7.06 5.67
CA ASP A 218 -7.51 -8.18 6.57
C ASP A 218 -6.27 -8.98 6.15
N ILE A 219 -5.33 -9.17 7.07
CA ILE A 219 -4.10 -9.93 6.84
C ILE A 219 -4.14 -11.19 7.70
N GLY A 220 -4.04 -12.36 7.10
CA GLY A 220 -3.97 -13.65 7.80
C GLY A 220 -2.56 -14.23 7.71
N ILE A 221 -1.95 -14.54 8.85
CA ILE A 221 -0.63 -15.18 8.92
C ILE A 221 -0.82 -16.67 9.18
N GLY A 222 -0.53 -17.51 8.19
CA GLY A 222 -0.77 -18.95 8.23
C GLY A 222 -2.26 -19.34 8.22
N GLU A 223 -3.16 -18.38 8.05
CA GLU A 223 -4.61 -18.59 8.05
C GLU A 223 -5.32 -17.75 6.99
N ASP A 224 -6.56 -18.14 6.67
CA ASP A 224 -7.41 -17.43 5.70
C ASP A 224 -8.09 -16.24 6.39
N PRO A 225 -7.82 -14.99 5.95
CA PRO A 225 -8.39 -13.80 6.57
C PRO A 225 -9.88 -13.58 6.27
N THR A 226 -10.49 -14.41 5.42
CA THR A 226 -11.92 -14.32 5.04
C THR A 226 -12.83 -15.26 5.82
N ALA A 227 -12.25 -16.14 6.65
CA ALA A 227 -12.93 -17.24 7.33
C ALA A 227 -13.78 -16.83 8.55
#